data_AF-A0A8H2W7A5-F1
#
_entry.id   AF-A0A8H2W7A5-F1
#
_cell.length_a   1.000
_cell.length_b   1.000
_cell.length_c   1.000
_cell.angle_alpha   90.00
_cell.angle_beta   90.00
_cell.angle_gamma   90.00
#
_symmetry.space_group_name_H-M   'P 1'
#
loop_
_entity.id
_entity.type
_entity.pdbx_description
1 polymer ?
#
loop_
_entity_poly.entity_id
_entity_poly.type
_entity_poly.pdbx_seq_one_letter_code
_entity_poly.pdbx_strand_id
1 'polypeptide(L)'
;MARPPDFRLPIVYSWFFLIIEPISALIGAYYAHFRPLTYLQLTDSLSSPYTQTTIPLSTSIILTQLANLYLLFAINEALILRCTSDLHVWRVVLAAMLVADFGHLYSVRALGSSIYWNLLRWNVMAWGNVGFVYVGAAMRVAFLRGWGLGTERAQQRAVRSKTLTEGLKGA
;
A
#
# COMPACT_ATOMS: atom_id res chain seq x y z
N MET A 1 -6.42 14.26 -30.11
CA MET A 1 -5.15 13.59 -29.75
C MET A 1 -5.02 13.61 -28.23
N ALA A 2 -5.04 12.46 -27.57
CA ALA A 2 -4.83 12.38 -26.13
C ALA A 2 -3.37 12.78 -25.82
N ARG A 3 -3.20 13.77 -24.94
CA ARG A 3 -1.89 14.22 -24.47
C ARG A 3 -1.12 13.01 -23.93
N PRO A 4 0.15 12.79 -24.34
CA PRO A 4 0.95 11.71 -23.75
C PRO A 4 0.98 11.91 -22.23
N PRO A 5 0.98 10.83 -21.43
CA PRO A 5 0.93 10.95 -19.98
C PRO A 5 2.12 11.78 -19.48
N ASP A 6 1.83 12.95 -18.89
CA ASP A 6 2.81 13.96 -18.44
C ASP A 6 3.74 13.45 -17.31
N PHE A 7 3.48 12.26 -16.78
CA PHE A 7 4.17 11.70 -15.64
C PHE A 7 4.55 10.23 -15.87
N ARG A 8 5.85 9.95 -15.88
CA ARG A 8 6.39 8.58 -15.81
C ARG A 8 6.78 8.30 -14.36
N LEU A 9 6.10 7.35 -13.73
CA LEU A 9 6.46 6.93 -12.39
C LEU A 9 7.89 6.38 -12.34
N PRO A 10 8.68 6.76 -11.33
CA PRO A 10 9.94 6.10 -11.04
C PRO A 10 9.72 4.60 -10.85
N ILE A 11 10.66 3.81 -11.37
CA ILE A 11 10.54 2.36 -11.42
C ILE A 11 10.23 1.74 -10.06
N VAL A 12 10.83 2.26 -8.98
CA VAL A 12 10.63 1.77 -7.61
C VAL A 12 9.17 1.90 -7.17
N TYR A 13 8.54 3.05 -7.42
CA TYR A 13 7.14 3.26 -7.07
C TYR A 13 6.19 2.44 -7.95
N SER A 14 6.50 2.32 -9.24
CA SER A 14 5.71 1.48 -10.15
C SER A 14 5.72 0.02 -9.71
N TRP A 15 6.90 -0.54 -9.42
CA TRP A 15 7.01 -1.94 -8.98
C TRP A 15 6.31 -2.18 -7.65
N PHE A 16 6.45 -1.25 -6.70
CA PHE A 16 5.83 -1.39 -5.40
C PHE A 16 4.30 -1.30 -5.49
N PHE A 17 3.77 -0.15 -5.93
CA PHE A 17 2.33 0.13 -5.89
C PHE A 17 1.51 -0.65 -6.93
N LEU A 18 2.10 -1.03 -8.07
CA LEU A 18 1.34 -1.69 -9.14
C LEU A 18 1.50 -3.21 -9.13
N ILE A 19 2.50 -3.78 -8.44
CA ILE A 19 2.79 -5.21 -8.50
C ILE A 19 2.87 -5.82 -7.10
N ILE A 20 3.83 -5.38 -6.31
CA ILE A 20 4.11 -6.00 -5.00
C ILE A 20 2.91 -5.86 -4.08
N GLU A 21 2.33 -4.66 -4.03
CA GLU A 21 1.26 -4.36 -3.10
C GLU A 21 -0.08 -5.05 -3.46
N PRO A 22 -0.55 -5.01 -4.72
CA PRO A 22 -1.76 -5.74 -5.09
C PRO A 22 -1.66 -7.24 -4.85
N ILE A 23 -0.49 -7.83 -5.12
CA ILE A 23 -0.25 -9.27 -4.86
C ILE A 23 -0.28 -9.55 -3.36
N SER A 24 0.34 -8.69 -2.55
CA SER A 24 0.35 -8.85 -1.09
C SER A 24 -1.05 -8.76 -0.49
N ALA A 25 -1.86 -7.81 -0.97
CA ALA A 25 -3.27 -7.68 -0.58
C ALA A 25 -4.11 -8.90 -1.01
N LEU A 26 -3.89 -9.44 -2.21
CA LEU A 26 -4.54 -10.68 -2.66
C LEU A 26 -4.17 -11.89 -1.77
N ILE A 27 -2.91 -12.01 -1.36
CA ILE A 27 -2.47 -13.05 -0.43
C ILE A 27 -3.19 -12.88 0.92
N GLY A 28 -3.27 -11.65 1.43
CA GLY A 28 -4.03 -11.34 2.65
C GLY A 28 -5.50 -11.74 2.54
N ALA A 29 -6.16 -11.41 1.41
CA ALA A 29 -7.54 -11.81 1.13
C ALA A 29 -7.71 -13.33 1.09
N TYR A 30 -6.77 -14.03 0.44
CA TYR A 30 -6.79 -15.49 0.35
C TYR A 30 -6.74 -16.14 1.73
N TYR A 31 -5.79 -15.73 2.59
CA TYR A 31 -5.68 -16.32 3.93
C TYR A 31 -6.89 -15.99 4.80
N ALA A 32 -7.39 -14.75 4.76
CA ALA A 32 -8.54 -14.35 5.56
C ALA A 32 -9.81 -15.14 5.21
N HIS A 33 -10.06 -15.43 3.93
CA HIS A 33 -11.27 -16.15 3.52
C HIS A 33 -11.11 -17.67 3.44
N PHE A 34 -10.07 -18.16 2.76
CA PHE A 34 -9.91 -19.59 2.48
C PHE A 34 -9.12 -20.33 3.56
N ARG A 35 -8.34 -19.63 4.37
CA ARG A 35 -7.53 -20.23 5.45
C ARG A 35 -7.72 -19.50 6.80
N PRO A 36 -8.97 -19.26 7.24
CA PRO A 36 -9.27 -18.40 8.38
C PRO A 36 -8.65 -18.91 9.69
N LEU A 37 -8.57 -20.23 9.91
CA LEU A 37 -7.94 -20.79 11.11
C LEU A 37 -6.45 -20.49 11.14
N THR A 38 -5.76 -20.71 10.03
CA THR A 38 -4.34 -20.38 9.88
C THR A 38 -4.12 -18.88 10.06
N TYR A 39 -4.99 -18.04 9.49
CA TYR A 39 -4.92 -16.59 9.65
C TYR A 39 -5.02 -16.16 11.12
N LEU A 40 -5.99 -16.71 11.87
CA LEU A 40 -6.16 -16.44 13.30
C LEU A 40 -4.96 -16.93 14.13
N GLN A 41 -4.50 -18.16 13.89
CA GLN A 41 -3.33 -18.74 14.59
C GLN A 41 -2.05 -17.92 14.37
N LEU A 42 -1.85 -17.41 13.15
CA LEU A 42 -0.71 -16.58 12.83
C LEU A 42 -0.84 -15.16 13.39
N THR A 43 -2.06 -14.66 13.54
CA THR A 43 -2.35 -13.36 14.16
C THR A 43 -2.07 -13.40 15.67
N ASP A 44 -2.62 -14.39 16.36
CA ASP A 44 -2.27 -14.69 17.75
C ASP A 44 -2.61 -16.14 18.08
N SER A 45 -1.59 -16.94 18.38
CA SER A 45 -1.78 -18.37 18.64
C SER A 45 -2.46 -18.65 19.98
N LEU A 46 -2.37 -17.73 20.95
CA LEU A 46 -2.90 -17.91 22.30
C LEU A 46 -4.43 -17.71 22.36
N SER A 47 -4.96 -16.73 21.63
CA SER A 47 -6.40 -16.45 21.56
C SER A 47 -7.11 -17.09 20.35
N SER A 48 -6.36 -17.69 19.43
CA SER A 48 -6.94 -18.45 18.32
C SER A 48 -7.65 -19.72 18.81
N PRO A 49 -8.76 -20.14 18.17
CA PRO A 49 -9.51 -21.35 18.52
C PRO A 49 -8.73 -22.64 18.19
N TYR A 50 -7.63 -22.89 18.91
CA TYR A 50 -6.72 -24.02 18.68
C TYR A 50 -7.35 -25.38 18.98
N THR A 51 -8.30 -25.42 19.92
CA THR A 51 -8.97 -26.65 20.38
C THR A 51 -10.34 -26.87 19.73
N GLN A 52 -10.83 -25.92 18.93
CA GLN A 52 -12.12 -26.02 18.25
C GLN A 52 -11.89 -26.35 16.78
N THR A 53 -12.55 -27.39 16.29
CA THR A 53 -12.54 -27.77 14.85
C THR A 53 -13.30 -26.79 13.97
N THR A 54 -13.99 -25.81 14.57
CA THR A 54 -14.84 -24.84 13.88
C THR A 54 -14.62 -23.43 14.43
N ILE A 55 -14.59 -22.47 13.52
CA ILE A 55 -14.52 -21.04 13.84
C ILE A 55 -15.94 -20.54 14.07
N PRO A 56 -16.21 -19.73 15.11
CA PRO A 56 -17.53 -19.12 15.30
C PRO A 56 -18.03 -18.43 14.03
N LEU A 57 -19.32 -18.59 13.71
CA LEU A 57 -19.91 -18.06 12.48
C LEU A 57 -19.69 -16.55 12.30
N SER A 58 -19.84 -15.77 13.38
CA SER A 58 -19.57 -14.33 13.38
C SER A 58 -18.14 -14.00 12.96
N THR A 59 -17.16 -14.72 13.52
CA THR A 59 -15.74 -14.56 13.16
C THR A 59 -15.49 -14.92 11.70
N SER A 60 -16.09 -16.00 11.20
CA SER A 60 -15.97 -16.38 9.78
C SER A 60 -16.55 -15.33 8.84
N ILE A 61 -17.70 -14.74 9.17
CA ILE A 61 -18.31 -13.65 8.40
C ILE A 61 -17.40 -12.42 8.40
N ILE A 62 -16.89 -12.01 9.57
CA ILE A 62 -16.01 -10.84 9.69
C ILE A 62 -14.70 -11.05 8.91
N LEU A 63 -14.10 -12.23 8.99
CA LEU A 63 -12.89 -12.56 8.21
C LEU A 63 -13.15 -12.54 6.70
N THR A 64 -14.34 -12.96 6.26
CA THR A 64 -14.75 -12.86 4.86
C THR A 64 -14.97 -11.41 4.43
N GLN A 65 -15.55 -10.57 5.29
CA GLN A 65 -15.68 -9.14 5.05
C GLN A 65 -14.30 -8.46 4.96
N LEU A 66 -13.36 -8.85 5.83
CA LEU A 66 -11.97 -8.39 5.78
C LEU A 66 -11.29 -8.80 4.48
N ALA A 67 -11.45 -10.05 4.06
CA ALA A 67 -10.92 -10.54 2.79
C ALA A 67 -11.48 -9.77 1.60
N ASN A 68 -12.77 -9.44 1.62
CA ASN A 68 -13.40 -8.62 0.60
C ASN A 68 -12.80 -7.20 0.53
N LEU A 69 -12.47 -6.59 1.67
CA LEU A 69 -11.78 -5.30 1.70
C LEU A 69 -10.34 -5.37 1.17
N TYR A 70 -9.60 -6.44 1.48
CA TYR A 70 -8.28 -6.67 0.90
C TYR A 70 -8.32 -6.92 -0.61
N LEU A 71 -9.35 -7.62 -1.10
CA LEU A 71 -9.58 -7.79 -2.54
C LEU A 71 -9.90 -6.44 -3.20
N LEU A 72 -10.78 -5.63 -2.59
CA LEU A 72 -11.08 -4.28 -3.06
C LEU A 72 -9.81 -3.42 -3.15
N PHE A 73 -8.94 -3.51 -2.14
CA PHE A 73 -7.65 -2.80 -2.14
C PHE A 73 -6.77 -3.24 -3.32
N ALA A 74 -6.60 -4.55 -3.52
CA ALA A 74 -5.83 -5.09 -4.64
C ALA A 74 -6.39 -4.64 -6.00
N ILE A 75 -7.73 -4.62 -6.15
CA ILE A 75 -8.39 -4.18 -7.38
C ILE A 75 -8.18 -2.68 -7.59
N ASN A 76 -8.34 -1.86 -6.56
CA ASN A 76 -8.15 -0.41 -6.67
C ASN A 76 -6.72 -0.06 -7.08
N GLU A 77 -5.72 -0.67 -6.45
CA GLU A 77 -4.33 -0.48 -6.85
C GLU A 77 -4.06 -1.01 -8.26
N ALA A 78 -4.61 -2.18 -8.59
CA ALA A 78 -4.37 -2.81 -9.88
C ALA A 78 -5.05 -2.08 -11.04
N LEU A 79 -6.22 -1.50 -10.83
CA LEU A 79 -7.01 -0.88 -11.90
C LEU A 79 -6.90 0.64 -11.87
N ILE A 80 -7.22 1.30 -10.76
CA ILE A 80 -7.31 2.78 -10.71
C ILE A 80 -5.96 3.41 -11.04
N LEU A 81 -4.88 2.93 -10.41
CA LEU A 81 -3.54 3.50 -10.64
C LEU A 81 -3.00 3.20 -12.05
N ARG A 82 -3.51 2.16 -12.73
CA ARG A 82 -3.18 1.86 -14.13
C ARG A 82 -4.04 2.66 -15.13
N CYS A 83 -5.23 3.10 -14.73
CA CYS A 83 -6.15 3.85 -15.58
C CYS A 83 -5.87 5.35 -15.63
N THR A 84 -4.99 5.88 -14.78
CA THR A 84 -4.64 7.31 -14.78
C THR A 84 -3.14 7.55 -14.65
N SER A 85 -2.67 8.58 -15.34
CA SER A 85 -1.33 9.14 -15.16
C SER A 85 -1.34 10.51 -14.48
N ASP A 86 -2.49 10.90 -13.92
CA ASP A 86 -2.63 12.16 -13.18
C ASP A 86 -2.04 12.02 -11.77
N LEU A 87 -0.98 12.79 -11.52
CA LEU A 87 -0.29 12.83 -10.24
C LEU A 87 -1.21 13.26 -9.09
N HIS A 88 -2.21 14.11 -9.35
CA HIS A 88 -3.18 14.52 -8.34
C HIS A 88 -4.00 13.32 -7.87
N VAL A 89 -4.53 12.53 -8.81
CA VAL A 89 -5.30 11.31 -8.49
C VAL A 89 -4.43 10.32 -7.70
N TRP A 90 -3.18 10.11 -8.14
CA TRP A 90 -2.22 9.27 -7.42
C TRP A 90 -2.01 9.74 -5.98
N ARG A 91 -1.82 11.04 -5.75
CA ARG A 91 -1.64 11.60 -4.40
C ARG A 91 -2.87 11.42 -3.52
N VAL A 92 -4.07 11.65 -4.07
CA VAL A 92 -5.32 11.49 -3.31
C VAL A 92 -5.52 10.02 -2.90
N VAL A 93 -5.34 9.09 -3.84
CA VAL A 93 -5.47 7.65 -3.59
C VAL A 93 -4.44 7.17 -2.56
N LEU A 94 -3.15 7.50 -2.74
CA LEU A 94 -2.10 7.10 -1.81
C LEU A 94 -2.25 7.75 -0.42
N ALA A 95 -2.80 8.96 -0.33
CA ALA A 95 -3.09 9.58 0.96
C ALA A 95 -4.21 8.84 1.71
N ALA A 96 -5.29 8.45 1.01
CA ALA A 96 -6.35 7.65 1.60
C ALA A 96 -5.83 6.28 2.08
N MET A 97 -4.94 5.66 1.31
CA MET A 97 -4.33 4.38 1.67
C MET A 97 -3.35 4.52 2.85
N LEU A 98 -2.63 5.64 2.97
CA LEU A 98 -1.79 5.91 4.14
C LEU A 98 -2.62 5.96 5.43
N VAL A 99 -3.85 6.48 5.37
CA VAL A 99 -4.79 6.43 6.50
C VAL A 99 -5.16 4.97 6.83
N ALA A 100 -5.38 4.15 5.81
CA ALA A 100 -5.65 2.72 6.00
C ALA A 100 -4.44 1.97 6.60
N ASP A 101 -3.20 2.33 6.23
CA ASP A 101 -1.98 1.76 6.82
C ASP A 101 -1.93 2.01 8.34
N PHE A 102 -2.21 3.25 8.77
CA PHE A 102 -2.27 3.57 10.20
C PHE A 102 -3.42 2.84 10.91
N GLY A 103 -4.59 2.71 10.25
CA GLY A 103 -5.70 1.91 10.75
C GLY A 103 -5.32 0.43 10.93
N HIS A 104 -4.60 -0.14 9.97
CA HIS A 104 -4.10 -1.51 10.05
C HIS A 104 -3.11 -1.69 11.20
N LEU A 105 -2.12 -0.80 11.34
CA LEU A 105 -1.18 -0.82 12.46
C LEU A 105 -1.88 -0.66 13.81
N TYR A 106 -2.91 0.19 13.89
CA TYR A 106 -3.70 0.35 15.11
C TYR A 106 -4.49 -0.93 15.46
N SER A 107 -4.94 -1.68 14.45
CA SER A 107 -5.72 -2.91 14.67
C SER A 107 -4.98 -3.96 15.50
N VAL A 108 -3.65 -4.02 15.40
CA VAL A 108 -2.81 -4.98 16.12
C VAL A 108 -2.35 -4.49 17.50
N ARG A 109 -2.81 -3.32 17.97
CA ARG A 109 -2.39 -2.73 19.25
C ARG A 109 -2.63 -3.64 20.46
N ALA A 110 -3.66 -4.49 20.37
CA ALA A 110 -4.04 -5.41 21.42
C ALA A 110 -3.03 -6.57 21.59
N LEU A 111 -2.17 -6.82 20.60
CA LEU A 111 -1.06 -7.79 20.71
C LEU A 111 0.09 -7.29 21.59
N GLY A 112 -0.03 -6.08 22.13
CA GLY A 112 0.97 -5.47 22.98
C GLY A 112 2.01 -4.70 22.17
N SER A 113 2.70 -3.81 22.86
CA SER A 113 3.51 -2.79 22.22
C SER A 113 4.76 -3.36 21.54
N SER A 114 5.26 -4.52 22.01
CA SER A 114 6.37 -5.23 21.39
C SER A 114 6.18 -5.59 19.92
N ILE A 115 4.93 -5.72 19.46
CA ILE A 115 4.64 -6.05 18.05
C ILE A 115 5.18 -4.98 17.09
N TYR A 116 5.34 -3.74 17.55
CA TYR A 116 5.75 -2.62 16.69
C TYR A 116 7.26 -2.47 16.51
N TRP A 117 8.08 -3.05 17.39
CA TRP A 117 9.53 -2.81 17.42
C TRP A 117 10.41 -4.05 17.62
N ASN A 118 9.88 -5.15 18.17
CA ASN A 118 10.68 -6.34 18.43
C ASN A 118 10.74 -7.26 17.20
N LEU A 119 11.51 -6.83 16.20
CA LEU A 119 11.68 -7.53 14.91
C LEU A 119 12.12 -9.00 15.06
N LEU A 120 12.89 -9.32 16.12
CA LEU A 120 13.40 -10.67 16.37
C LEU A 120 12.30 -11.66 16.78
N ARG A 121 11.15 -11.17 17.25
CA ARG A 121 10.00 -12.00 17.64
C ARG A 121 8.92 -12.08 16.58
N TRP A 122 9.11 -11.42 15.43
CA TRP A 122 8.12 -11.41 14.37
C TRP A 122 8.02 -12.76 13.68
N ASN A 123 6.83 -13.34 13.73
CA ASN A 123 6.46 -14.47 12.88
C ASN A 123 6.17 -13.98 11.44
N VAL A 124 5.88 -14.91 10.52
CA VAL A 124 5.59 -14.60 9.12
C VAL A 124 4.44 -13.58 8.98
N MET A 125 3.43 -13.66 9.84
CA MET A 125 2.28 -12.76 9.79
C MET A 125 2.60 -11.38 10.37
N ALA A 126 3.44 -11.27 11.39
CA ALA A 126 3.93 -9.98 11.88
C ALA A 126 4.78 -9.26 10.82
N TRP A 127 5.61 -9.99 10.06
CA TRP A 127 6.29 -9.43 8.90
C TRP A 127 5.33 -8.90 7.83
N GLY A 128 4.22 -9.60 7.58
CA GLY A 128 3.19 -9.15 6.64
C GLY A 128 2.29 -8.01 7.16
N ASN A 129 1.83 -8.08 8.41
CA ASN A 129 0.87 -7.13 8.98
C ASN A 129 1.53 -5.87 9.54
N VAL A 130 2.82 -5.93 9.90
CA VAL A 130 3.53 -4.78 10.47
C VAL A 130 4.70 -4.37 9.59
N GLY A 131 5.60 -5.30 9.29
CA GLY A 131 6.79 -4.99 8.48
C GLY A 131 6.45 -4.46 7.09
N PHE A 132 5.62 -5.18 6.35
CA PHE A 132 5.20 -4.78 5.02
C PHE A 132 4.40 -3.48 5.03
N VAL A 133 3.51 -3.29 6.03
CA VAL A 133 2.73 -2.07 6.18
C VAL A 133 3.61 -0.86 6.50
N TYR A 134 4.69 -1.02 7.29
CA TYR A 134 5.68 0.03 7.46
C TYR A 134 6.38 0.41 6.15
N VAL A 135 6.73 -0.57 5.33
CA VAL A 135 7.34 -0.30 4.01
C VAL A 135 6.34 0.42 3.10
N GLY A 136 5.08 -0.03 3.05
CA GLY A 136 4.02 0.62 2.28
C GLY A 136 3.77 2.06 2.71
N ALA A 137 3.58 2.28 4.01
CA ALA A 137 3.40 3.61 4.57
C ALA A 137 4.60 4.52 4.29
N ALA A 138 5.84 4.02 4.43
CA ALA A 138 7.05 4.78 4.11
C ALA A 138 7.12 5.15 2.62
N MET A 139 6.80 4.22 1.72
CA MET A 139 6.74 4.46 0.27
C MET A 139 5.69 5.52 -0.08
N ARG A 140 4.51 5.47 0.55
CA ARG A 140 3.47 6.50 0.38
C ARG A 140 3.91 7.85 0.88
N VAL A 141 4.48 7.93 2.09
CA VAL A 141 4.99 9.20 2.64
C VAL A 141 6.07 9.79 1.72
N ALA A 142 6.98 8.96 1.23
CA ALA A 142 8.01 9.38 0.27
C ALA A 142 7.41 9.92 -1.02
N PHE A 143 6.43 9.21 -1.60
CA PHE A 143 5.73 9.64 -2.81
C PHE A 143 4.95 10.95 -2.61
N LEU A 144 4.20 11.06 -1.52
CA LEU A 144 3.40 12.24 -1.18
C LEU A 144 4.27 13.48 -0.94
N ARG A 145 5.46 13.29 -0.37
CA ARG A 145 6.49 14.34 -0.24
C ARG A 145 7.23 14.65 -1.55
N GLY A 146 7.01 13.87 -2.60
CA GLY A 146 7.65 14.05 -3.90
C GLY A 146 9.05 13.47 -4.01
N TRP A 147 9.52 12.70 -3.02
CA TRP A 147 10.83 12.08 -3.07
C TRP A 147 10.92 11.10 -4.25
N GLY A 148 12.00 11.17 -5.03
CA GLY A 148 12.22 10.28 -6.17
C GLY A 148 11.39 10.56 -7.42
N LEU A 149 10.39 11.45 -7.39
CA LEU A 149 9.52 11.74 -8.54
C LEU A 149 10.17 12.63 -9.62
N GLY A 150 11.41 13.08 -9.42
CA GLY A 150 12.14 13.91 -10.38
C GLY A 150 11.48 15.26 -10.68
N THR A 151 10.46 15.65 -9.93
CA THR A 151 9.59 16.80 -10.19
C THR A 151 10.38 18.12 -10.18
N GLU A 152 11.37 18.25 -9.29
CA GLU A 152 12.29 19.40 -9.29
C GLU A 152 13.15 19.48 -10.54
N ARG A 153 13.73 18.36 -11.00
CA ARG A 153 14.57 18.34 -12.21
C ARG A 153 13.75 18.58 -13.48
N ALA A 154 12.51 18.10 -13.52
CA ALA A 154 11.57 18.34 -14.62
C ALA A 154 11.12 19.81 -14.64
N GLN A 155 10.79 20.40 -13.49
CA GLN A 155 10.47 21.83 -13.37
C GLN A 155 11.68 22.71 -13.72
N GLN A 156 12.89 22.40 -13.25
CA GLN A 156 14.11 23.13 -13.60
C GLN A 156 14.42 23.07 -15.10
N ARG A 157 14.22 21.92 -15.75
CA ARG A 157 14.38 21.78 -17.21
C ARG A 157 13.32 22.58 -17.98
N ALA A 158 12.08 22.59 -17.52
CA ALA A 158 11.01 23.38 -18.13
C ALA A 158 11.28 24.89 -18.02
N VAL A 159 11.72 25.36 -16.85
CA VAL A 159 12.13 26.75 -16.63
C VAL A 159 13.32 27.13 -17.51
N ARG A 160 14.34 26.27 -17.61
CA ARG A 160 15.53 26.47 -18.46
C ARG A 160 15.19 26.50 -19.95
N SER A 161 14.27 25.65 -20.41
CA SER A 161 13.78 25.66 -21.78
C SER A 161 13.08 26.97 -22.10
N LYS A 162 12.22 27.44 -21.20
CA LYS A 162 11.46 28.69 -21.38
C LYS A 162 12.39 29.91 -21.49
N THR A 163 13.41 30.00 -20.62
CA THR A 163 14.43 31.07 -20.67
C THR A 163 15.28 31.03 -21.94
N LEU A 164 15.67 29.85 -22.44
CA LEU A 164 16.38 29.72 -23.72
C LEU A 164 15.52 30.17 -24.91
N THR A 165 14.22 29.87 -24.89
CA THR A 165 13.29 30.23 -25.97
C THR A 165 12.99 31.73 -25.98
N GLU A 166 12.93 32.36 -24.81
CA GLU A 166 12.77 33.81 -24.66
C GLU A 166 14.06 34.56 -25.06
N GLY A 167 15.24 34.04 -24.70
CA GLY A 167 16.52 34.60 -25.11
C GLY A 167 16.77 34.56 -26.63
N LEU A 168 16.29 33.53 -27.32
CA LEU A 168 16.38 33.42 -28.79
C LEU A 168 15.40 34.32 -29.55
N LYS A 169 14.35 34.84 -28.90
CA LYS A 169 13.39 35.77 -29.52
C LYS A 169 13.75 37.24 -29.30
N GLY A 170 14.70 37.51 -28.40
CA GLY A 170 15.18 38.86 -28.07
C GLY A 170 16.50 39.25 -28.73
N ALA A 171 17.08 38.37 -29.55
CA ALA A 171 18.26 38.61 -30.38
C ALA A 171 17.88 38.64 -31.86
#